data_AF-A5KQ29-F1
#
_entry.id   AF-A5KQ29-F1
#
_cell.length_a   1.000
_cell.length_b   1.000
_cell.length_c   1.000
_cell.angle_alpha   90.00
_cell.angle_beta   90.00
_cell.angle_gamma   90.00
#
_symmetry.space_group_name_H-M   'P 1'
#
loop_
_entity.id
_entity.type
_entity.pdbx_description
1 polymer ?
#
loop_
_entity_poly.entity_id
_entity_poly.type
_entity_poly.pdbx_seq_one_letter_code
_entity_poly.pdbx_strand_id
1 'polypeptide(L)' 'MVMALKKKPVTGMKDMMPAEMEVRDYVIGLIKETYKTFGFSSMETPCVEHIENLCSKQGGDNEKLIFKILKEGRS' A
#
# COMPACT_ATOMS: atom_id res chain seq x y z
N MET A 1 -14.34 30.21 10.11
CA MET A 1 -15.08 29.12 9.42
C MET A 1 -14.48 27.79 9.82
N VAL A 2 -15.28 26.87 10.34
CA VAL A 2 -14.82 25.48 10.56
C VAL A 2 -14.97 24.76 9.23
N MET A 3 -13.87 24.31 8.62
CA MET A 3 -13.96 23.47 7.42
C MET A 3 -14.62 22.14 7.80
N ALA A 4 -15.74 21.83 7.15
CA ALA A 4 -16.39 20.54 7.30
C ALA A 4 -15.45 19.42 6.81
N LEU A 5 -15.33 18.35 7.59
CA LEU A 5 -14.55 17.17 7.22
C LEU A 5 -15.11 16.56 5.93
N LYS A 6 -14.24 16.33 4.94
CA LYS A 6 -14.60 15.56 3.75
C LYS A 6 -14.83 14.11 4.16
N LYS A 7 -16.09 13.66 4.04
CA LYS A 7 -16.53 12.32 4.48
C LYS A 7 -16.20 11.19 3.50
N LYS A 8 -15.78 11.50 2.27
CA LYS A 8 -15.49 10.51 1.24
C LYS A 8 -13.97 10.28 1.15
N PRO A 9 -13.50 9.02 1.12
CA PRO A 9 -12.11 8.70 0.85
C PRO A 9 -11.63 9.31 -0.47
N VAL A 10 -10.32 9.51 -0.60
CA VAL A 10 -9.70 9.93 -1.86
C VAL A 10 -10.01 8.90 -2.97
N THR A 11 -10.10 9.37 -4.22
CA THR A 11 -10.43 8.51 -5.37
C THR A 11 -9.52 7.27 -5.41
N GLY A 12 -10.13 6.09 -5.59
CA GLY A 12 -9.41 4.82 -5.60
C GLY A 12 -9.22 4.17 -4.23
N MET A 13 -9.59 4.85 -3.13
CA MET A 13 -9.55 4.31 -1.77
C MET A 13 -10.95 4.05 -1.23
N LYS A 14 -11.06 3.14 -0.27
CA LYS A 14 -12.32 2.75 0.39
C LYS A 14 -12.06 2.53 1.89
N ASP A 15 -13.03 2.91 2.71
CA ASP A 15 -13.09 2.51 4.12
C ASP A 15 -13.43 1.03 4.24
N MET A 16 -12.62 0.27 4.98
CA MET A 16 -12.88 -1.14 5.29
C MET A 16 -13.60 -1.23 6.63
N MET A 17 -14.86 -1.65 6.60
CA MET A 17 -15.68 -1.79 7.81
C MET A 17 -15.40 -3.11 8.54
N PRO A 18 -15.80 -3.28 9.81
CA PRO A 18 -15.46 -4.45 10.62
C PRO A 18 -15.73 -5.80 9.93
N ALA A 19 -16.91 -5.97 9.33
CA ALA A 19 -17.26 -7.20 8.62
C ALA A 19 -16.34 -7.51 7.43
N GLU A 20 -15.82 -6.48 6.75
CA GLU A 20 -14.88 -6.67 5.64
C GLU A 20 -13.47 -6.97 6.14
N MET A 21 -13.08 -6.34 7.25
CA MET A 21 -11.82 -6.61 7.93
C MET A 21 -11.75 -8.04 8.47
N GLU A 22 -12.83 -8.57 9.05
CA GLU A 22 -12.91 -9.96 9.52
C GLU A 22 -12.60 -10.95 8.38
N VAL A 23 -13.20 -10.75 7.21
CA VAL A 23 -12.95 -11.60 6.03
C VAL A 23 -11.51 -11.45 5.55
N ARG A 24 -10.99 -10.22 5.50
CA ARG A 24 -9.61 -9.95 5.07
C ARG A 24 -8.59 -10.61 6.00
N ASP A 25 -8.79 -10.49 7.31
CA ASP A 25 -7.88 -11.03 8.32
C ASP A 25 -7.85 -12.56 8.28
N TYR A 26 -9.02 -13.20 8.09
CA TYR A 26 -9.10 -14.64 7.87
C TYR A 26 -8.27 -15.10 6.66
N VAL A 27 -8.45 -14.44 5.50
CA VAL A 27 -7.75 -14.81 4.26
C VAL A 27 -6.24 -14.57 4.38
N ILE A 28 -5.82 -13.42 4.93
CA ILE A 28 -4.41 -13.13 5.19
C ILE A 28 -3.80 -14.17 6.14
N GLY A 29 -4.54 -14.58 7.17
CA GLY A 29 -4.13 -15.63 8.10
C GLY A 29 -3.87 -16.95 7.38
N LEU A 30 -4.83 -17.40 6.55
CA LEU A 30 -4.70 -18.64 5.78
C LEU A 30 -3.47 -18.62 4.84
N ILE A 31 -3.23 -17.49 4.17
CA ILE A 31 -2.04 -17.32 3.32
C ILE A 31 -0.78 -17.45 4.17
N LYS A 32 -0.68 -16.70 5.28
CA LYS A 32 0.51 -16.73 6.15
C LYS A 32 0.79 -18.13 6.71
N GLU A 33 -0.23 -18.83 7.20
CA GLU A 33 -0.08 -20.19 7.72
C GLU A 33 0.36 -21.16 6.63
N THR A 34 -0.22 -21.06 5.43
CA THR A 34 0.21 -21.88 4.28
C THR A 34 1.70 -21.65 3.98
N TYR A 35 2.16 -20.41 3.87
CA TYR A 35 3.58 -20.14 3.57
C TYR A 35 4.52 -20.65 4.68
N LYS A 36 4.10 -20.57 5.95
CA LYS A 36 4.85 -21.14 7.08
C LYS A 36 5.02 -22.65 6.96
N THR A 37 4.04 -23.39 6.44
CA THR A 37 4.18 -24.86 6.26
C THR A 37 5.28 -25.23 5.26
N PHE A 38 5.68 -24.30 4.40
CA PHE A 38 6.79 -24.47 3.45
C PHE A 38 8.12 -23.87 3.95
N GLY A 39 8.19 -23.44 5.22
CA GLY A 39 9.41 -22.92 5.83
C GLY A 39 9.70 -21.45 5.51
N PHE A 40 8.77 -20.72 4.89
CA PHE A 40 8.93 -19.29 4.65
C PHE A 40 8.72 -18.49 5.95
N SER A 41 9.50 -17.43 6.10
CA SER A 41 9.36 -16.45 7.18
C SER A 41 8.78 -15.14 6.64
N SER A 42 7.91 -14.52 7.42
CA SER A 42 7.36 -13.21 7.07
C SER A 42 8.44 -12.13 7.20
N MET A 43 8.44 -11.17 6.27
CA MET A 43 9.19 -9.92 6.36
C MET A 43 8.31 -8.77 5.86
N GLU A 44 8.64 -7.56 6.29
CA GLU A 44 7.98 -6.33 5.86
C GLU A 44 9.06 -5.31 5.50
N THR A 45 8.78 -4.52 4.46
CA THR A 45 9.62 -3.38 4.05
C THR A 45 8.82 -2.10 4.25
N PRO A 46 9.48 -0.93 4.37
CA PRO A 46 8.79 0.34 4.42
C PRO A 46 7.80 0.53 3.25
N CYS A 47 6.69 1.22 3.50
CA CYS A 47 5.69 1.51 2.47
C CYS A 47 6.15 2.57 1.44
N VAL A 48 7.28 3.24 1.72
CA VAL A 48 7.90 4.25 0.87
C VAL A 48 9.36 3.87 0.70
N GLU A 49 9.82 3.87 -0.55
CA GLU A 49 11.19 3.54 -0.93
C GLU A 49 11.85 4.69 -1.70
N HIS A 50 13.18 4.67 -1.79
CA HIS A 50 13.92 5.62 -2.64
C HIS A 50 13.46 5.49 -4.10
N ILE A 51 13.10 6.61 -4.73
CA ILE A 51 12.58 6.61 -6.11
C ILE A 51 13.57 6.02 -7.12
N GLU A 52 14.87 6.15 -6.86
CA GLU A 52 15.94 5.57 -7.67
C GLU A 52 15.90 4.04 -7.70
N ASN A 53 15.42 3.40 -6.63
CA ASN A 53 15.23 1.94 -6.59
C ASN A 53 14.03 1.49 -7.43
N LEU A 54 13.06 2.37 -7.67
CA LEU A 54 11.81 2.07 -8.38
C LEU A 54 11.84 2.49 -9.86
N CYS A 55 12.69 3.45 -10.23
CA CYS A 55 12.87 3.94 -11.61
C CYS A 55 14.06 3.27 -12.31
N SER A 56 13.98 1.96 -12.54
CA SER A 56 15.08 1.16 -13.10
C SER A 56 15.07 1.05 -14.64
N LYS A 57 14.10 1.69 -15.33
CA LYS A 57 13.80 1.55 -16.77
C LYS A 57 13.35 0.16 -17.21
N GLN A 58 13.24 -0.79 -16.28
CA GLN A 58 12.68 -2.12 -16.55
C GLN A 58 11.15 -2.13 -16.45
N GLY A 59 10.56 -1.11 -15.81
CA GLY A 59 9.11 -1.00 -15.65
C GLY A 59 8.37 -0.38 -16.84
N GLY A 60 9.08 0.19 -17.81
CA GLY A 60 8.48 0.86 -18.98
C GLY A 60 7.46 1.93 -18.57
N ASP A 61 6.27 1.90 -19.17
CA ASP A 61 5.21 2.85 -18.86
C ASP A 61 4.63 2.70 -17.44
N ASN A 62 4.83 1.56 -16.77
CA ASN A 62 4.31 1.34 -15.41
C ASN A 62 4.98 2.25 -14.38
N GLU A 63 6.19 2.76 -14.64
CA GLU A 63 6.87 3.71 -13.75
C GLU A 63 6.09 5.02 -13.58
N LYS A 64 5.22 5.37 -14.55
CA LYS A 64 4.33 6.54 -14.46
C LYS A 64 3.19 6.35 -13.46
N LEU A 65 2.92 5.11 -13.03
CA LEU A 65 1.88 4.77 -12.06
C LEU A 65 2.36 4.87 -10.61
N ILE A 66 3.65 5.16 -10.38
CA ILE A 66 4.22 5.31 -9.03
C ILE A 66 3.72 6.62 -8.39
N PHE A 67 3.12 6.50 -7.20
CA PHE A 67 2.83 7.67 -6.37
C PHE A 67 4.13 8.23 -5.78
N LYS A 68 4.53 9.41 -6.24
CA LYS A 68 5.75 10.09 -5.76
C LYS A 68 5.44 11.00 -4.59
N ILE A 69 6.18 10.84 -3.50
CA ILE A 69 6.16 11.78 -2.38
C ILE A 69 7.14 12.90 -2.69
N LEU A 70 6.63 14.13 -2.79
CA LEU A 70 7.46 15.31 -2.98
C LEU A 70 8.11 15.66 -1.64
N LYS A 71 9.44 15.80 -1.65
CA LYS A 71 10.15 16.42 -0.53
C LYS A 71 9.90 17.92 -0.60
N GLU A 72 9.39 18.52 0.47
CA GLU A 72 9.18 19.98 0.49
C GLU A 72 10.50 20.71 0.21
N GLY A 73 10.45 21.70 -0.71
CA GLY A 73 11.50 22.70 -0.85
C GLY A 73 12.54 22.55 -1.98
N ARG A 74 12.28 21.81 -3.07
CA ARG A 74 13.04 22.03 -4.33
C ARG A 74 12.15 21.97 -5.57
N SER A 75 11.90 23.17 -6.11
CA SER A 75 11.61 23.45 -7.52
C SER A 75 12.71 22.92 -8.44
#